data_AF-A0A352BRZ6-F1
#
_entry.id   AF-A0A352BRZ6-F1
#
_cell.length_a   1.000
_cell.length_b   1.000
_cell.length_c   1.000
_cell.angle_alpha   90.00
_cell.angle_beta   90.00
_cell.angle_gamma   90.00
#
_symmetry.space_group_name_H-M   'P 1'
#
loop_
_entity.id
_entity.type
_entity.pdbx_description
1 polymer ?
#
loop_
_entity_poly.entity_id
_entity_poly.type
_entity_poly.pdbx_seq_one_letter_code
_entity_poly.pdbx_strand_id
1 'polypeptide(L)' 'LLKKGAPNAEFNLILNMNHVLKTIEEQGLANGKSYNDPNLPVSSELLKVIDEFVKKNSTKSP' A
#
# COMPACT_ATOMS: atom_id res chain seq x y z
N LEU A 1 9.42 11.91 14.39
CA LEU A 1 9.19 11.27 13.08
C LEU A 1 9.76 9.85 13.13
N LEU A 2 9.00 8.85 12.66
CA LEU A 2 9.30 7.41 12.80
C LEU A 2 10.76 7.05 12.48
N LYS A 3 11.32 7.60 11.40
CA LYS A 3 12.71 7.38 10.97
C LYS A 3 13.77 7.71 12.04
N LYS A 4 13.49 8.67 12.94
CA LYS A 4 14.40 9.03 14.04
C LYS A 4 14.44 7.95 15.14
N GLY A 5 13.30 7.30 15.43
CA GLY A 5 13.21 6.24 16.44
C GLY A 5 13.44 4.83 15.88
N ALA A 6 13.24 4.66 14.57
CA ALA A 6 13.48 3.43 13.83
C ALA A 6 14.27 3.76 12.55
N PRO A 7 15.61 3.78 12.59
CA PRO A 7 16.45 4.11 11.44
C PRO A 7 16.20 3.24 10.21
N ASN A 8 15.71 2.02 10.42
CA ASN A 8 15.36 1.07 9.37
C ASN A 8 13.94 1.23 8.81
N ALA A 9 13.16 2.21 9.30
CA ALA A 9 11.83 2.48 8.77
C ALA A 9 11.90 2.89 7.29
N GLU A 10 10.92 2.43 6.52
CA GLU A 10 10.77 2.64 5.08
C GLU A 10 9.52 3.47 4.81
N PHE A 11 9.55 4.30 3.77
CA PHE A 11 8.42 5.11 3.32
C PHE A 11 8.17 4.82 1.84
N ASN A 12 6.95 4.42 1.49
CA ASN A 12 6.52 4.17 0.13
C ASN A 12 5.26 4.99 -0.16
N LEU A 13 5.25 5.67 -1.30
CA LEU A 13 4.10 6.40 -1.82
C LEU A 13 3.57 5.66 -3.05
N ILE A 14 2.38 5.07 -2.94
CA ILE A 14 1.70 4.39 -4.04
C ILE A 14 0.77 5.40 -4.71
N LEU A 15 1.08 5.77 -5.95
CA LEU A 15 0.27 6.72 -6.70
C LEU A 15 -1.09 6.10 -7.04
N ASN A 16 -2.11 6.95 -7.16
CA ASN A 16 -3.46 6.54 -7.58
C ASN A 16 -4.12 5.49 -6.66
N MET A 17 -3.58 5.23 -5.46
CA MET A 17 -4.22 4.39 -4.47
C MET A 17 -5.13 5.23 -3.57
N ASN A 18 -6.41 4.86 -3.51
CA ASN A 18 -7.34 5.52 -2.63
C ASN A 18 -7.25 5.00 -1.18
N HIS A 19 -8.01 5.60 -0.27
CA HIS A 19 -7.96 5.25 1.15
C HIS A 19 -8.49 3.85 1.48
N VAL A 20 -9.20 3.18 0.56
CA VAL A 20 -9.63 1.77 0.69
C VAL A 20 -8.70 0.79 -0.03
N LEU A 21 -7.47 1.24 -0.32
CA LEU A 21 -6.37 0.42 -0.84
C LEU A 21 -6.59 -0.11 -2.27
N LYS A 22 -7.34 0.62 -3.09
CA LYS A 22 -7.62 0.30 -4.49
C LYS A 22 -6.88 1.27 -5.39
N THR A 23 -6.31 0.77 -6.50
CA THR A 23 -5.75 1.63 -7.55
C THR A 23 -6.89 2.17 -8.40
N ILE A 24 -6.98 3.50 -8.52
CA ILE A 24 -8.01 4.22 -9.25
C ILE A 24 -7.33 5.31 -10.09
N GLU A 25 -7.34 5.16 -11.41
CA GLU A 25 -6.74 6.13 -12.34
C GLU A 25 -7.58 7.42 -12.47
N GLU A 26 -8.91 7.30 -12.34
CA GLU A 26 -9.84 8.41 -12.52
C GLU A 26 -10.43 8.90 -11.19
N GLN A 27 -10.28 10.20 -10.93
CA GLN A 27 -10.88 10.83 -9.76
C GLN A 27 -12.41 10.93 -9.89
N GLY A 28 -13.09 11.24 -8.78
CA GLY A 28 -14.53 11.47 -8.77
C GLY A 28 -15.36 10.19 -8.75
N LEU A 29 -16.23 9.98 -9.74
CA LEU A 29 -17.24 8.93 -9.70
C LEU A 29 -16.62 7.51 -9.66
N ALA A 30 -15.54 7.27 -10.39
CA ALA A 30 -14.85 5.98 -10.39
C ALA A 30 -14.29 5.65 -8.99
N ASN A 31 -13.65 6.62 -8.33
CA ASN A 31 -13.20 6.48 -6.94
C ASN A 31 -14.38 6.24 -5.98
N GLY A 32 -15.49 6.96 -6.13
CA GLY A 32 -16.69 6.76 -5.31
C GLY A 32 -17.33 5.38 -5.46
N LYS A 33 -17.35 4.81 -6.68
CA LYS A 33 -17.85 3.46 -6.94
C LYS A 33 -17.01 2.38 -6.27
N SER A 34 -15.69 2.58 -6.20
CA SER A 34 -14.76 1.59 -5.63
C SER A 34 -15.04 1.24 -4.15
N TYR A 35 -15.72 2.12 -3.41
CA TYR A 35 -16.07 1.86 -2.01
C TYR A 35 -17.13 0.77 -1.82
N ASN A 36 -17.90 0.46 -2.86
CA ASN A 36 -18.99 -0.49 -2.81
C ASN A 36 -18.79 -1.70 -3.75
N ASP A 37 -17.62 -1.84 -4.38
CA ASP A 37 -17.30 -2.97 -5.25
C ASP A 37 -16.40 -3.97 -4.51
N PRO A 38 -16.96 -5.08 -3.98
CA PRO A 38 -16.18 -6.10 -3.27
C PRO A 38 -15.27 -6.91 -4.21
N ASN A 39 -15.52 -6.89 -5.52
CA ASN A 39 -14.74 -7.65 -6.49
C ASN A 39 -13.51 -6.87 -6.99
N LEU A 40 -13.45 -5.56 -6.76
CA LEU A 40 -12.28 -4.77 -7.11
C LEU A 40 -11.09 -5.22 -6.25
N PRO A 41 -9.95 -5.66 -6.83
CA PRO A 41 -8.84 -6.18 -6.06
C PRO A 41 -8.14 -5.08 -5.26
N VAL A 42 -7.46 -5.46 -4.17
CA VAL A 42 -6.49 -4.58 -3.50
C VAL A 42 -5.37 -4.23 -4.49
N SER A 43 -4.82 -3.02 -4.37
CA SER A 43 -3.70 -2.55 -5.19
C SER A 43 -2.57 -3.59 -5.23
N SER A 44 -2.22 -4.04 -6.43
CA SER A 44 -1.13 -5.01 -6.63
C SER A 44 0.22 -4.46 -6.19
N GLU A 45 0.43 -3.15 -6.33
CA GLU A 45 1.63 -2.46 -5.84
C GLU A 45 1.72 -2.50 -4.32
N LEU A 46 0.60 -2.30 -3.61
CA LEU A 46 0.56 -2.45 -2.16
C LEU A 46 0.94 -3.86 -1.72
N LEU A 47 0.37 -4.88 -2.36
CA LEU A 47 0.68 -6.28 -2.06
C LEU A 47 2.17 -6.57 -2.26
N LYS A 48 2.74 -6.09 -3.37
CA LYS A 48 4.17 -6.22 -3.66
C LYS A 48 5.04 -5.54 -2.61
N VAL A 49 4.75 -4.29 -2.26
CA VAL A 49 5.52 -3.53 -1.26
C VAL A 49 5.49 -4.21 0.11
N ILE A 50 4.33 -4.73 0.53
CA ILE A 50 4.21 -5.45 1.80
C ILE A 50 5.00 -6.77 1.74
N ASP A 51 4.86 -7.55 0.67
CA ASP A 51 5.59 -8.81 0.50
C ASP A 51 7.11 -8.61 0.54
N GLU A 52 7.62 -7.60 -0.16
CA GLU A 52 9.03 -7.21 -0.13
C GLU A 52 9.48 -6.76 1.26
N PHE A 53 8.67 -5.93 1.92
CA PHE A 53 8.94 -5.46 3.27
C PHE A 53 9.05 -6.62 4.27
N VAL A 54 8.11 -7.56 4.24
CA VAL A 54 8.13 -8.74 5.10
C VAL A 54 9.36 -9.58 4.80
N LYS A 55 9.60 -9.98 3.55
CA LYS A 55 10.75 -10.80 3.16
C LYS A 55 12.09 -10.21 3.59
N LYS A 56 12.26 -8.89 3.44
CA LYS A 56 13.47 -8.16 3.84
C LYS A 56 13.70 -8.15 5.35
N ASN A 57 12.64 -8.22 6.14
CA ASN A 57 12.72 -8.13 7.60
C ASN A 57 12.53 -9.49 8.31
N SER A 58 11.98 -10.51 7.64
CA SER A 58 11.83 -11.87 8.17
C SER A 58 13.15 -12.66 8.18
N THR A 59 14.14 -12.28 7.36
CA THR A 59 15.46 -12.94 7.33
C THR A 59 16.49 -12.28 8.27
N LYS A 60 16.10 -11.22 8.99
CA LYS A 60 16.92 -10.66 10.05
C LYS A 60 16.71 -11.50 11.31
N SER A 61 17.63 -12.45 11.56
CA SER A 61 17.77 -13.07 12.88
C SER A 61 17.94 -11.98 13.95
N PRO A 62 17.43 -12.20 15.18
CA PRO A 62 17.56 -11.25 16.29
C PRO A 62 19.01 -10.90 16.62
#